data_AF-S9S1G2-F1
#
_entry.id   AF-S9S1G2-F1
#
_cell.length_a   1.000
_cell.length_b   1.000
_cell.length_c   1.000
_cell.angle_alpha   90.00
_cell.angle_beta   90.00
_cell.angle_gamma   90.00
#
_symmetry.space_group_name_H-M   'P 1'
#
loop_
_entity.id
_entity.type
_entity.pdbx_description
1 polymer ?
#
loop_
_entity_poly.entity_id
_entity_poly.type
_entity_poly.pdbx_seq_one_letter_code
_entity_poly.pdbx_strand_id
1 'polypeptide(L)' 'MIASFSLLGVAMKTLPLGTAYMVWTGIGAIGAFVVGIFVLGESVTLARIVAALLITGGILTMKLGSPT' A
#
# COMPACT_ATOMS: atom_id res chain seq x y z
N MET A 1 13.50 -7.35 4.90
CA MET A 1 12.39 -8.34 5.01
C MET A 1 11.95 -8.58 6.44
N ILE A 2 12.86 -8.97 7.36
CA ILE A 2 12.53 -9.26 8.76
C ILE A 2 11.74 -8.11 9.43
N ALA A 3 12.27 -6.88 9.41
CA ALA A 3 11.59 -5.72 10.01
C ALA A 3 10.17 -5.46 9.43
N SER A 4 9.99 -5.61 8.11
CA SER A 4 8.70 -5.38 7.45
C SER A 4 7.65 -6.42 7.86
N PHE A 5 8.04 -7.70 7.89
CA PHE A 5 7.16 -8.78 8.35
C PHE A 5 6.89 -8.73 9.86
N SER A 6 7.85 -8.26 10.67
CA SER A 6 7.62 -8.03 12.10
C SER A 6 6.54 -6.97 12.33
N LEU A 7 6.58 -5.85 11.59
CA LEU A 7 5.57 -4.79 11.67
C LEU A 7 4.19 -5.30 11.22
N LEU A 8 4.12 -6.09 10.15
CA LEU A 8 2.89 -6.75 9.71
C LEU A 8 2.35 -7.70 10.79
N GLY A 9 3.21 -8.53 11.40
CA GLY A 9 2.83 -9.43 12.48
C GLY A 9 2.29 -8.70 13.71
N VAL A 10 2.81 -7.51 14.02
CA VAL A 10 2.26 -6.63 15.07
C VAL A 10 0.88 -6.09 14.68
N ALA A 11 0.72 -5.58 13.45
CA ALA A 11 -0.56 -5.06 12.97
C ALA A 11 -1.67 -6.14 12.96
N MET A 12 -1.33 -7.38 12.62
CA MET A 12 -2.26 -8.51 12.61
C MET A 12 -2.75 -8.92 14.01
N LYS A 13 -2.16 -8.40 15.10
CA LYS A 13 -2.71 -8.60 16.46
C LYS A 13 -4.01 -7.85 16.70
N THR A 14 -4.26 -6.79 15.93
CA THR A 14 -5.42 -5.90 16.11
C THR A 14 -6.26 -5.75 14.85
N LEU A 15 -5.70 -6.03 13.66
CA LEU A 15 -6.40 -5.94 12.39
C LEU A 15 -6.65 -7.33 11.79
N PRO A 16 -7.81 -7.55 11.13
CA PRO A 16 -8.03 -8.73 10.32
C PRO A 16 -6.95 -8.89 9.24
N LEU A 17 -6.56 -10.13 8.95
CA LEU A 17 -5.51 -10.44 7.96
C LEU A 17 -5.72 -9.73 6.63
N GLY A 18 -6.96 -9.71 6.11
CA GLY A 18 -7.27 -9.05 4.84
C GLY A 18 -7.01 -7.54 4.86
N THR A 19 -7.36 -6.87 5.96
CA THR A 19 -7.11 -5.42 6.10
C THR A 19 -5.62 -5.15 6.30
N ALA A 20 -4.96 -5.90 7.18
CA ALA A 20 -3.54 -5.75 7.46
C ALA A 20 -2.68 -5.97 6.21
N TYR A 21 -2.94 -7.05 5.46
CA TYR A 21 -2.19 -7.37 4.25
C TYR A 21 -2.41 -6.34 3.16
N MET A 22 -3.64 -5.86 2.96
CA MET A 22 -3.93 -4.86 1.93
C MET A 22 -3.30 -3.50 2.22
N VAL A 23 -3.31 -3.06 3.48
CA VAL A 23 -2.60 -1.82 3.87
C VAL A 23 -1.09 -1.99 3.69
N TRP A 24 -0.54 -3.15 4.08
CA TRP A 24 0.89 -3.43 3.94
C TRP A 24 1.35 -3.44 2.48
N THR A 25 0.64 -4.14 1.58
CA THR A 25 0.96 -4.13 0.14
C THR A 25 0.76 -2.75 -0.47
N GLY A 26 -0.26 -2.02 -0.04
CA GLY A 26 -0.55 -0.66 -0.46
C GLY A 26 0.57 0.33 -0.16
N ILE A 27 1.08 0.32 1.08
CA ILE A 27 2.22 1.15 1.48
C ILE A 27 3.46 0.81 0.63
N GLY A 28 3.71 -0.48 0.39
CA GLY A 28 4.80 -0.93 -0.47
C GLY A 28 4.69 -0.41 -1.91
N ALA A 29 3.49 -0.50 -2.50
CA ALA A 29 3.25 -0.05 -3.86
C ALA A 29 3.39 1.47 -4.03
N ILE A 30 2.81 2.26 -3.12
CA ILE A 30 2.94 3.73 -3.14
C ILE A 30 4.39 4.14 -2.86
N GLY A 31 5.04 3.52 -1.87
CA GLY A 31 6.44 3.78 -1.57
C GLY A 31 7.37 3.50 -2.74
N ALA A 32 7.18 2.37 -3.43
CA ALA A 32 7.94 2.05 -4.64
C ALA A 32 7.68 3.05 -5.77
N PHE A 33 6.44 3.49 -5.96
CA PHE A 33 6.11 4.52 -6.95
C PHE A 33 6.80 5.85 -6.66
N VAL A 34 6.77 6.31 -5.40
CA VAL A 34 7.44 7.55 -4.96
C VAL A 34 8.96 7.44 -5.14
N VAL A 35 9.58 6.35 -4.69
CA VAL A 35 11.02 6.11 -4.86
C VAL A 35 11.40 6.06 -6.35
N GLY A 36 10.57 5.41 -7.18
CA GLY A 36 10.77 5.37 -8.63
C GLY A 36 10.87 6.75 -9.25
N ILE A 37 10.01 7.69 -8.83
CA ILE A 37 10.02 9.07 -9.34
C ILE A 37 11.21 9.87 -8.79
N PHE A 38 11.39 9.90 -7.47
CA PHE A 38 12.32 10.84 -6.84
C PHE A 38 13.76 10.34 -6.81
N VAL A 39 13.99 9.02 -6.72
CA VAL A 39 15.34 8.44 -6.57
C VAL A 39 15.81 7.84 -7.88
N LEU A 40 14.94 7.12 -8.59
CA LEU A 40 15.29 6.47 -9.85
C LEU A 40 15.07 7.36 -11.09
N GLY A 41 14.43 8.52 -10.92
CA GLY A 41 14.19 9.48 -12.00
C GLY A 41 13.21 8.97 -13.07
N GLU A 42 12.35 8.01 -12.72
CA GLU A 42 11.40 7.46 -13.66
C GLU A 42 10.33 8.50 -14.05
N SER A 43 9.91 8.47 -15.31
CA SER A 43 8.93 9.42 -15.82
C SER A 43 7.56 9.22 -15.17
N VAL A 44 6.96 10.35 -14.78
CA VAL A 44 5.59 10.41 -14.28
C VAL A 44 4.64 10.47 -15.48
N THR A 45 4.18 9.31 -15.93
CA THR A 45 3.17 9.23 -16.98
C THR A 45 1.77 9.22 -16.37
N LEU A 46 0.79 9.69 -17.15
CA LEU A 46 -0.62 9.70 -16.72
C LEU A 46 -1.10 8.30 -16.30
N ALA A 47 -0.67 7.25 -17.02
CA ALA A 47 -1.01 5.88 -16.70
C ALA A 47 -0.52 5.45 -15.30
N ARG A 48 0.69 5.85 -14.90
CA ARG A 48 1.22 5.51 -13.57
C ARG A 48 0.53 6.27 -12.46
N ILE A 49 0.16 7.53 -12.69
CA ILE A 49 -0.66 8.30 -11.74
C ILE A 49 -2.02 7.61 -11.55
N VAL A 50 -2.69 7.23 -12.64
CA VAL A 50 -3.99 6.53 -12.57
C VAL A 50 -3.86 5.20 -11.84
N ALA A 51 -2.80 4.43 -12.10
CA ALA A 51 -2.53 3.19 -11.38
C ALA A 51 -2.33 3.42 -9.87
N ALA A 52 -1.55 4.43 -9.48
CA ALA A 52 -1.36 4.79 -8.08
C ALA A 52 -2.68 5.21 -7.40
N LEU A 53 -3.52 5.98 -8.10
CA LEU A 53 -4.85 6.37 -7.62
C LEU A 53 -5.79 5.18 -7.47
N LEU A 54 -5.79 4.24 -8.42
CA LEU A 54 -6.59 3.00 -8.33
C LEU A 54 -6.18 2.13 -7.14
N ILE A 55 -4.87 1.96 -6.91
CA ILE A 55 -4.35 1.23 -5.75
C ILE A 55 -4.83 1.90 -4.45
N THR A 56 -4.66 3.22 -4.36
CA THR A 56 -5.06 3.99 -3.17
C THR A 56 -6.58 3.94 -2.94
N GLY A 57 -7.38 4.04 -4.01
CA GLY A 57 -8.83 3.92 -3.98
C GLY A 57 -9.31 2.53 -3.54
N GLY A 58 -8.63 1.47 -3.99
CA GLY A 58 -8.91 0.09 -3.57
C GLY A 58 -8.71 -0.11 -2.07
N ILE A 59 -7.60 0.41 -1.53
CA ILE A 59 -7.29 0.35 -0.09
C ILE A 59 -8.33 1.12 0.74
N LEU A 60 -8.70 2.33 0.29
CA LEU A 60 -9.72 3.15 0.94
C LEU A 60 -11.07 2.43 0.98
N THR A 61 -11.50 1.87 -0.15
CA THR A 61 -12.78 1.16 -0.25
C THR A 61 -12.82 -0.06 0.66
N MET A 62 -11.73 -0.83 0.76
CA MET A 62 -11.66 -1.95 1.69
C MET A 62 -11.69 -1.53 3.15
N LYS A 63 -11.05 -0.43 3.52
CA LYS A 63 -11.13 0.11 4.88
C LYS A 63 -12.54 0.58 5.23
N LEU A 64 -13.27 1.14 4.27
CA LEU A 64 -14.67 1.54 4.44
C LEU A 64 -15.62 0.34 4.52
N GLY A 65 -15.33 -0.75 3.81
CA GLY A 65 -16.14 -1.96 3.79
C GLY A 65 -15.83 -2.99 4.88
N SER A 66 -14.71 -2.84 5.59
CA SER A 66 -14.35 -3.75 6.69
C SER A 66 -15.11 -3.34 7.96
N PRO A 67 -15.96 -4.21 8.53
CA PRO A 67 -16.61 -3.92 9.80
C PRO A 67 -15.52 -3.87 10.88
N THR A 68 -15.49 -2.76 11.62
CA THR A 68 -14.58 -2.50 12.75
C THR A 68 -14.67 -3.58 13.81
#